data_AF-A0A969D754-F1
#
_entry.id   AF-A0A969D754-F1
#
_cell.length_a   1.000
_cell.length_b   1.000
_cell.length_c   1.000
_cell.angle_alpha   90.00
_cell.angle_beta   90.00
_cell.angle_gamma   90.00
#
_symmetry.space_group_name_H-M   'P 1'
#
loop_
_entity.id
_entity.type
_entity.pdbx_description
1 polymer ?
#
loop_
_entity_poly.entity_id
_entity_poly.type
_entity_poly.pdbx_seq_one_letter_code
_entity_poly.pdbx_strand_id
1 'polypeptide(L)'
;MVIEKICKALWIKYNEENLPPRTHNLIHLLSTTPIELDEHLKEFMLSLNRFQLEGRYPDYLTKMYNVCNESFTTDMIDKTNKLRLWLQEKVQ
;
A
#
# COMPACT_ATOMS: atom_id res chain seq x y z
N MET A 1 8.74 1.30 3.70
CA MET A 1 7.27 1.12 3.71
C MET A 1 6.93 -0.36 3.71
N VAL A 2 6.23 -0.85 4.74
CA VAL A 2 6.00 -2.29 4.96
C VAL A 2 5.10 -2.91 3.88
N ILE A 3 3.96 -2.28 3.58
CA ILE A 3 2.99 -2.80 2.60
C ILE A 3 3.59 -2.93 1.20
N GLU A 4 4.34 -1.93 0.74
CA GLU A 4 5.01 -1.99 -0.58
C GLU A 4 5.98 -3.17 -0.68
N LYS A 5 6.75 -3.44 0.38
CA LYS A 5 7.69 -4.57 0.38
C LYS A 5 6.96 -5.90 0.29
N ILE A 6 5.80 -6.03 0.93
CA ILE A 6 4.96 -7.24 0.81
C ILE A 6 4.37 -7.34 -0.60
N CYS A 7 3.81 -6.27 -1.16
CA CYS A 7 3.30 -6.27 -2.54
C CYS A 7 4.38 -6.65 -3.56
N LYS A 8 5.62 -6.16 -3.39
CA LYS A 8 6.76 -6.54 -4.25
C LYS A 8 7.17 -8.00 -4.07
N ALA A 9 7.11 -8.54 -2.86
CA ALA A 9 7.35 -9.96 -2.62
C ALA A 9 6.27 -10.84 -3.27
N LEU A 10 5.01 -10.44 -3.18
CA LEU A 10 3.89 -11.10 -3.87
C LEU A 10 4.07 -11.05 -5.39
N TRP A 11 4.45 -9.90 -5.93
CA TRP A 11 4.76 -9.78 -7.35
C TRP A 11 5.84 -10.79 -7.76
N ILE A 12 6.95 -10.86 -7.03
CA ILE A 12 8.03 -11.82 -7.26
C ILE A 12 7.53 -13.27 -7.19
N LYS A 13 6.67 -13.61 -6.22
CA LYS A 13 6.10 -14.96 -6.07
C LYS A 13 5.33 -15.41 -7.31
N TYR A 14 4.68 -14.48 -8.01
CA TYR A 14 3.77 -14.78 -9.13
C TYR A 14 4.33 -14.41 -10.51
N ASN A 15 5.55 -13.86 -10.61
CA ASN A 15 6.14 -13.42 -11.87
C ASN A 15 7.58 -13.94 -12.01
N GLU A 16 7.89 -14.55 -13.15
CA GLU A 16 9.17 -15.23 -13.41
C GLU A 16 10.37 -14.28 -13.47
N GLU A 17 10.14 -13.02 -13.86
CA GLU A 17 11.19 -12.01 -14.05
C GLU A 17 11.94 -11.68 -12.75
N ASN A 18 11.40 -12.05 -11.57
CA ASN A 18 11.98 -11.84 -10.23
C ASN A 18 12.48 -10.40 -9.98
N LEU A 19 12.00 -9.45 -10.77
CA LEU A 19 12.34 -8.03 -10.74
C LEU A 19 11.05 -7.21 -10.74
N PRO A 20 10.52 -6.83 -9.58
CA PRO A 20 9.26 -6.13 -9.51
C PRO A 20 9.34 -4.74 -10.18
N PRO A 21 8.24 -4.25 -10.77
CA PRO A 21 8.16 -2.95 -11.39
C PRO A 21 8.72 -1.84 -10.47
N ARG A 22 9.46 -0.90 -11.07
CA ARG A 22 10.03 0.26 -10.37
C ARG A 22 8.96 1.32 -10.10
N THR A 23 7.96 0.94 -9.31
CA THR A 23 6.83 1.79 -8.90
C THR A 23 6.53 1.63 -7.41
N HIS A 24 5.85 2.62 -6.86
CA HIS A 24 5.29 2.61 -5.50
C HIS A 24 3.77 2.40 -5.52
N ASN A 25 3.14 2.33 -6.69
CA ASN A 25 1.71 2.13 -6.81
C ASN A 25 1.35 0.70 -6.42
N LEU A 26 0.77 0.56 -5.22
CA LEU A 26 0.43 -0.74 -4.65
C LEU A 26 -0.60 -1.51 -5.48
N ILE A 27 -1.56 -0.82 -6.10
CA ILE A 27 -2.57 -1.45 -6.97
C ILE A 27 -1.91 -2.00 -8.22
N HIS A 28 -1.01 -1.23 -8.84
CA HIS A 28 -0.30 -1.71 -10.02
C HIS A 28 0.54 -2.95 -9.70
N LEU A 29 1.24 -2.96 -8.55
CA LEU A 29 2.02 -4.12 -8.10
C LEU A 29 1.16 -5.38 -7.91
N LEU A 30 -0.10 -5.26 -7.49
CA LEU A 30 -0.97 -6.43 -7.32
C LEU A 30 -1.78 -6.78 -8.57
N SER A 31 -1.98 -5.83 -9.50
CA SER A 31 -2.77 -6.04 -10.72
C SER A 31 -2.21 -7.11 -11.66
N THR A 32 -0.91 -7.38 -11.57
CA THR A 32 -0.22 -8.44 -12.33
C THR A 32 0.05 -9.68 -11.48
N THR A 33 -0.79 -9.90 -10.47
CA THR A 33 -0.78 -11.09 -9.61
C THR A 33 -2.19 -11.68 -9.56
N PRO A 34 -2.36 -12.96 -9.18
CA PRO A 34 -3.69 -13.56 -8.97
C PRO A 34 -4.46 -13.01 -7.76
N ILE A 35 -3.94 -11.98 -7.07
CA ILE A 35 -4.57 -11.44 -5.87
C ILE A 35 -5.69 -10.49 -6.27
N GLU A 36 -6.91 -10.88 -5.95
CA GLU A 36 -8.08 -10.04 -6.11
C GLU A 36 -8.25 -9.12 -4.91
N LEU A 37 -8.36 -7.82 -5.20
CA LEU A 37 -8.68 -6.80 -4.22
C LEU A 37 -10.16 -6.44 -4.38
N ASP A 38 -10.92 -6.51 -3.29
CA ASP A 38 -12.24 -5.90 -3.25
C ASP A 38 -12.15 -4.37 -3.33
N GLU A 39 -13.30 -3.73 -3.55
CA GLU A 39 -13.34 -2.28 -3.76
C GLU A 39 -12.87 -1.50 -2.52
N HIS A 40 -13.21 -1.96 -1.32
CA HIS A 40 -12.81 -1.31 -0.08
C HIS A 40 -11.29 -1.38 0.14
N LEU A 41 -10.67 -2.52 -0.17
CA LEU A 41 -9.22 -2.71 -0.15
C LEU A 41 -8.54 -1.83 -1.19
N LYS A 42 -9.08 -1.74 -2.42
CA LYS A 42 -8.55 -0.84 -3.46
C LYS A 42 -8.57 0.62 -3.01
N GLU A 43 -9.70 1.11 -2.50
CA GLU A 43 -9.83 2.48 -1.99
C GLU A 43 -8.85 2.76 -0.85
N PHE A 44 -8.69 1.80 0.06
CA PHE A 44 -7.74 1.93 1.16
C PHE A 44 -6.29 1.95 0.66
N MET A 45 -5.92 1.07 -0.27
CA MET A 45 -4.58 1.04 -0.87
C MET A 45 -4.28 2.29 -1.71
N LEU A 46 -5.28 2.88 -2.38
CA LEU A 46 -5.16 4.20 -3.02
C LEU A 46 -4.88 5.30 -2.00
N SER A 47 -5.50 5.23 -0.82
CA SER A 47 -5.23 6.17 0.27
C SER A 47 -3.79 6.02 0.75
N LEU A 48 -3.33 4.78 0.97
CA LEU A 48 -1.95 4.48 1.34
C LEU A 48 -0.92 4.98 0.31
N ASN A 49 -1.21 4.86 -1.00
CA ASN A 49 -0.35 5.39 -2.07
C ASN A 49 -0.08 6.90 -1.90
N ARG A 50 -1.04 7.68 -1.38
CA ARG A 50 -0.87 9.14 -1.18
C ARG A 50 0.19 9.44 -0.13
N PHE A 51 0.25 8.64 0.95
CA PHE A 51 1.30 8.73 1.97
C PHE A 51 2.67 8.29 1.46
N GLN A 52 2.75 7.60 0.31
CA GLN A 52 4.03 7.24 -0.33
C GLN A 52 4.60 8.33 -1.23
N LEU A 53 3.84 9.42 -1.44
CA LEU A 53 4.31 10.60 -2.14
C LEU A 53 5.04 11.58 -1.20
N GLU A 54 5.11 11.28 0.10
CA GLU A 54 5.72 12.14 1.11
C GLU A 54 7.23 12.36 0.87
N GLY A 55 7.67 13.59 1.16
CA GLY A 55 9.05 14.05 0.96
C GLY A 55 9.36 14.59 -0.45
N ARG A 56 8.44 14.44 -1.42
CA ARG A 56 8.64 14.92 -2.81
C ARG A 56 8.00 16.29 -3.10
N TYR A 57 6.93 16.67 -2.40
CA TYR A 57 6.23 17.94 -2.62
C TYR A 57 5.72 18.58 -1.31
N PRO A 58 6.11 19.83 -0.98
CA PRO A 58 5.66 20.53 0.23
C PRO A 58 4.13 20.64 0.39
N ASP A 59 3.40 20.83 -0.71
CA ASP A 59 1.93 20.99 -0.67
C ASP A 59 1.21 19.73 -0.19
N TYR A 60 1.81 18.55 -0.39
CA TYR A 60 1.27 17.29 0.13
C TYR A 60 1.47 17.18 1.64
N LEU A 61 2.62 17.62 2.16
CA LEU A 61 2.89 17.65 3.60
C LEU A 61 1.87 18.51 4.35
N THR A 62 1.57 19.72 3.85
CA THR A 62 0.57 20.60 4.45
C THR A 62 -0.83 19.98 4.43
N LYS A 63 -1.21 19.32 3.34
CA LYS A 63 -2.50 18.61 3.25
C LYS A 63 -2.59 17.44 4.22
N MET A 64 -1.53 16.64 4.35
CA MET A 64 -1.51 15.51 5.27
C MET A 64 -1.54 15.97 6.73
N TYR A 65 -0.80 17.03 7.07
CA TYR A 65 -0.82 17.61 8.42
C TYR A 65 -2.23 17.99 8.87
N ASN A 66 -3.04 18.57 7.99
CA ASN A 66 -4.42 18.95 8.30
C ASN A 66 -5.38 17.74 8.42
N VAL A 67 -5.02 16.58 7.85
CA VAL A 67 -5.86 15.37 7.86
C VAL A 67 -5.49 14.43 9.01
N CYS A 68 -4.20 14.33 9.34
CA CYS A 68 -3.65 13.42 10.33
C CYS A 68 -3.90 13.88 11.78
N ASN A 69 -5.16 13.91 12.21
CA ASN A 69 -5.51 13.99 13.62
C ASN A 69 -5.35 12.62 14.32
N GLU A 70 -5.47 12.59 15.64
CA GLU A 70 -5.28 11.38 16.45
C GLU A 70 -6.23 10.24 16.05
N SER A 71 -7.52 10.54 15.89
CA SER A 71 -8.53 9.55 15.50
C SER A 71 -8.25 8.97 14.13
N PHE A 72 -7.96 9.82 13.15
CA PHE A 72 -7.62 9.40 11.79
C PHE A 72 -6.35 8.54 11.76
N THR A 73 -5.30 8.97 12.47
CA THR A 73 -4.01 8.28 12.50
C THR A 73 -4.15 6.90 13.14
N THR A 74 -4.91 6.80 14.22
CA THR A 74 -5.20 5.52 14.90
C THR A 74 -5.94 4.56 13.98
N ASP A 75 -7.02 5.02 13.33
CA ASP A 75 -7.78 4.22 12.37
C ASP A 75 -6.93 3.78 11.16
N MET A 76 -6.09 4.68 10.65
CA MET A 76 -5.16 4.38 9.55
C MET A 76 -4.15 3.29 9.94
N ILE A 77 -3.57 3.37 11.14
CA ILE A 77 -2.63 2.37 11.65
C ILE A 77 -3.32 1.02 11.82
N ASP A 78 -4.52 0.98 12.41
CA ASP A 78 -5.27 -0.26 12.61
C ASP A 78 -5.65 -0.93 11.30
N LYS A 79 -6.16 -0.16 10.33
CA LYS A 79 -6.45 -0.67 8.98
C LYS A 79 -5.20 -1.15 8.28
N THR A 80 -4.07 -0.44 8.43
CA THR A 80 -2.78 -0.84 7.85
C THR A 80 -2.29 -2.15 8.46
N ASN A 81 -2.45 -2.35 9.77
CA ASN A 81 -2.08 -3.58 10.44
C ASN A 81 -2.93 -4.77 9.96
N LYS A 82 -4.25 -4.58 9.80
CA LYS A 82 -5.15 -5.60 9.24
C LYS A 82 -4.75 -5.96 7.80
N LEU A 83 -4.50 -4.94 6.95
CA LEU A 83 -4.02 -5.15 5.58
C LEU A 83 -2.68 -5.90 5.55
N ARG A 84 -1.75 -5.56 6.44
CA ARG A 84 -0.44 -6.23 6.53
C ARG A 84 -0.62 -7.72 6.78
N LEU A 85 -1.42 -8.08 7.77
CA LEU A 85 -1.68 -9.49 8.12
C LEU A 85 -2.32 -10.23 6.94
N TRP A 86 -3.36 -9.64 6.35
CA TRP A 86 -4.04 -10.22 5.19
C TRP A 86 -3.10 -10.44 4.00
N LEU A 87 -2.23 -9.48 3.68
CA LEU A 87 -1.24 -9.65 2.60
C LEU A 87 -0.18 -10.70 2.95
N GLN A 88 0.24 -10.79 4.21
CA GLN A 88 1.20 -11.80 4.67
C GLN A 88 0.65 -13.23 4.50
N GLU A 89 -0.64 -13.44 4.76
CA GLU A 89 -1.30 -14.73 4.50
C GLU A 89 -1.26 -15.13 3.03
N LYS A 90 -1.24 -14.17 2.09
CA LYS A 90 -1.11 -14.46 0.64
C LYS A 90 0.33 -14.78 0.22
N VAL A 91 1.32 -14.34 1.00
CA VAL A 91 2.74 -14.64 0.74
C VAL A 91 3.06 -16.10 1.07
N GLN A 92 2.40 -16.65 2.09
CA GLN A 92 2.59 -18.05 2.52
C GLN A 92 2.14 -19.06 1.46
#